data_AF-A0A935PBK5-F1
#
_entry.id   AF-A0A935PBK5-F1
#
_cell.length_a   1.000
_cell.length_b   1.000
_cell.length_c   1.000
_cell.angle_alpha   90.00
_cell.angle_beta   90.00
_cell.angle_gamma   90.00
#
_symmetry.space_group_name_H-M   'P 1'
#
loop_
_entity.id
_entity.type
_entity.pdbx_description
1 polymer ?
#
loop_
_entity_poly.entity_id
_entity_poly.type
_entity_poly.pdbx_seq_one_letter_code
_entity_poly.pdbx_strand_id
1 'polypeptide(L)' 'MREGGYGLVQVRYFDGSEKLRQKESDYAKNVIYMTSFTTGEFTTLLAETGFTPLASERDLDGPKDRHEYFFFRK' A
#
# COMPACT_ATOMS: atom_id res chain seq x y z
N MET A 1 -8.01 -13.42 -6.61
CA MET A 1 -8.67 -12.66 -7.71
C MET A 1 -8.86 -13.59 -8.90
N ARG A 2 -9.84 -13.34 -9.78
CA ARG A 2 -9.95 -14.09 -11.05
C ARG A 2 -8.80 -13.71 -11.97
N GLU A 3 -8.35 -14.64 -12.80
CA GLU A 3 -7.36 -14.36 -13.85
C GLU A 3 -7.84 -13.21 -14.74
N GLY A 4 -6.95 -12.26 -15.04
CA GLY A 4 -7.29 -11.05 -15.77
C GLY A 4 -7.93 -9.94 -14.93
N GLY A 5 -8.22 -10.18 -13.66
CA GLY A 5 -8.82 -9.20 -12.77
C GLY A 5 -7.84 -8.08 -12.38
N TYR A 6 -8.35 -6.86 -12.28
CA TYR A 6 -7.59 -5.69 -11.86
C TYR A 6 -7.77 -5.43 -10.36
N GLY A 7 -6.69 -5.01 -9.71
CA GLY A 7 -6.63 -4.65 -8.30
C GLY A 7 -6.10 -3.23 -8.14
N LEU A 8 -6.68 -2.51 -7.19
CA LEU A 8 -6.18 -1.23 -6.71
C LEU A 8 -6.02 -1.36 -5.19
N VAL A 9 -4.80 -1.14 -4.68
CA VAL A 9 -4.51 -1.18 -3.25
C VAL A 9 -3.82 0.09 -2.81
N GLN A 10 -4.25 0.62 -1.66
CA GLN A 10 -3.58 1.73 -0.99
C GLN A 10 -2.63 1.18 0.05
N VAL A 11 -1.39 1.63 0.04
CA VAL A 11 -0.39 1.37 1.09
C VAL A 11 0.16 2.69 1.62
N ARG A 12 0.76 2.66 2.81
CA ARG A 12 1.57 3.79 3.28
C ARG A 12 2.96 3.69 2.65
N TYR A 13 3.44 4.76 2.01
CA TYR A 13 4.81 4.75 1.50
C TYR A 13 5.82 4.99 2.64
N PHE A 14 6.95 4.31 2.57
CA PHE A 14 8.04 4.47 3.54
C PHE A 14 8.80 5.76 3.27
N ASP A 15 8.88 6.58 4.31
CA ASP A 15 9.42 7.95 4.34
C ASP A 15 10.58 8.09 5.34
N GLY A 16 11.11 6.97 5.84
CA GLY A 16 12.14 6.91 6.89
C GLY A 16 11.60 6.84 8.32
N SER A 17 10.29 6.94 8.51
CA SER A 17 9.65 6.81 9.82
C SER A 17 9.24 5.36 10.14
N GLU A 18 8.91 5.05 11.40
CA GLU A 18 8.60 3.67 11.84
C GLU A 18 7.63 2.95 10.87
N LYS A 19 8.03 1.75 10.42
CA LYS A 19 7.30 1.02 9.36
C LYS A 19 5.91 0.57 9.82
N LEU A 20 5.77 0.13 11.06
CA LEU A 20 4.51 -0.33 11.64
C LEU A 20 3.90 0.81 12.46
N ARG A 21 2.74 1.31 12.05
CA ARG A 21 2.04 2.39 12.77
C ARG A 21 0.58 2.07 12.97
N GLN A 22 0.05 2.49 14.11
CA GLN A 22 -1.37 2.51 14.37
C GLN A 22 -1.99 3.70 13.62
N LYS A 23 -3.08 3.44 12.87
CA LYS A 23 -3.92 4.50 12.32
C LYS A 23 -4.73 5.13 13.47
N GLU A 24 -4.83 6.46 13.53
CA GLU A 24 -5.24 7.31 14.69
C GLU A 24 -6.25 6.78 15.76
N SER A 25 -6.17 7.45 16.92
CA SER A 25 -6.66 7.17 18.29
C SER A 25 -8.15 6.83 18.54
N ASP A 26 -9.01 6.59 17.55
CA ASP A 26 -10.38 6.10 17.82
C ASP A 26 -10.80 4.90 16.93
N TYR A 27 -9.86 4.39 16.14
CA TYR A 27 -9.99 3.10 15.45
C TYR A 27 -9.65 1.89 16.34
N ALA A 28 -9.58 2.09 17.66
CA ALA A 28 -9.17 1.09 18.65
C ALA A 28 -10.05 -0.19 18.68
N LYS A 29 -11.24 -0.18 18.06
CA LYS A 29 -12.06 -1.40 17.89
C LYS A 29 -11.61 -2.31 16.74
N ASN A 30 -10.87 -1.79 15.76
CA ASN A 30 -10.45 -2.53 14.57
C ASN A 30 -8.93 -2.38 14.43
N VAL A 31 -8.17 -3.17 15.19
CA VAL A 31 -6.70 -3.22 15.21
C VAL A 31 -6.13 -3.33 13.79
N ILE A 32 -5.99 -2.19 13.10
CA ILE A 32 -5.48 -2.08 11.74
C ILE A 32 -4.14 -1.37 11.89
N TYR A 33 -3.09 -2.17 12.01
CA TYR A 33 -1.75 -1.70 11.79
C TYR A 33 -1.56 -1.44 10.30
N MET A 34 -0.86 -0.36 9.97
CA MET A 34 -0.38 -0.12 8.61
C MET A 34 1.12 -0.37 8.57
N THR A 35 1.54 -1.24 7.66
CA THR A 35 2.94 -1.45 7.31
C THR A 35 3.31 -0.53 6.16
N SER A 36 4.46 0.13 6.28
CA SER A 36 4.97 1.05 5.28
C SER A 36 5.93 0.35 4.35
N PHE A 37 5.81 0.60 3.05
CA PHE A 37 6.64 -0.01 2.01
C PHE A 37 7.27 1.07 1.13
N THR A 38 8.49 0.83 0.67
CA THR A 38 8.98 1.56 -0.50
C THR A 38 8.24 1.08 -1.75
N THR A 39 8.20 1.91 -2.80
CA THR A 39 7.62 1.52 -4.10
C THR A 39 8.23 0.22 -4.62
N GLY A 40 9.56 0.08 -4.52
CA GLY A 40 10.28 -1.12 -4.96
C GLY A 40 9.90 -2.36 -4.16
N GLU A 41 9.88 -2.27 -2.81
CA GLU A 41 9.51 -3.39 -1.93
C GLU A 41 8.11 -3.93 -2.28
N PHE A 42 7.12 -3.05 -2.40
CA PHE A 42 5.75 -3.50 -2.66
C PHE A 42 5.54 -4.00 -4.10
N THR A 43 6.24 -3.40 -5.07
CA THR A 43 6.24 -3.87 -6.47
C THR A 43 6.80 -5.30 -6.57
N THR A 44 7.91 -5.57 -5.87
CA THR A 44 8.50 -6.92 -5.81
C THR A 44 7.53 -7.91 -5.19
N LEU A 45 6.88 -7.56 -4.07
CA LEU A 45 5.90 -8.44 -3.42
C LEU A 45 4.72 -8.79 -4.34
N LEU A 46 4.21 -7.83 -5.12
CA LEU A 46 3.16 -8.09 -6.11
C LEU A 46 3.64 -9.07 -7.19
N ALA A 47 4.85 -8.87 -7.73
CA ALA A 47 5.41 -9.75 -8.74
C ALA A 47 5.64 -11.18 -8.22
N GLU A 48 6.23 -11.33 -7.02
CA GLU A 48 6.52 -12.64 -6.40
C GLU A 48 5.24 -13.42 -6.06
N THR A 49 4.12 -12.74 -5.84
CA THR A 49 2.82 -13.37 -5.59
C THR A 49 2.01 -13.65 -6.86
N GLY A 50 2.63 -13.46 -8.03
CA GLY A 50 2.03 -13.74 -9.34
C GLY A 50 0.95 -12.72 -9.71
N PHE A 51 1.14 -11.45 -9.36
CA PHE A 51 0.44 -10.33 -9.96
C PHE A 51 1.37 -9.58 -10.90
N THR A 52 0.81 -8.90 -11.88
CA THR A 52 1.54 -7.98 -12.76
C THR A 52 1.32 -6.54 -12.29
N PRO A 53 2.35 -5.85 -11.77
CA PRO A 53 2.27 -4.42 -11.49
C PRO A 53 2.06 -3.63 -12.78
N LEU A 54 1.15 -2.65 -12.75
CA LEU A 54 0.83 -1.82 -13.93
C LEU A 54 1.21 -0.36 -13.70
N ALA A 55 0.89 0.20 -12.54
CA ALA A 55 1.22 1.57 -12.18
C ALA A 55 1.24 1.74 -10.66
N SER A 56 1.95 2.76 -10.20
CA SER A 56 1.89 3.23 -8.81
C SER A 56 1.90 4.76 -8.77
N GLU A 57 1.09 5.36 -7.91
CA GLU A 57 1.02 6.81 -7.76
C GLU A 57 0.86 7.21 -6.30
N ARG A 58 1.63 8.22 -5.88
CA ARG A 58 1.57 8.77 -4.52
C ARG A 58 0.43 9.77 -4.40
N ASP A 59 -0.34 9.63 -3.35
CA ASP A 59 -1.29 10.64 -2.93
C ASP A 59 -0.52 11.80 -2.29
N LEU A 60 -0.51 12.93 -2.98
CA LEU A 60 0.14 14.17 -2.54
C LEU A 60 -0.84 15.16 -1.92
N ASP A 61 -2.15 14.87 -1.94
CA ASP A 61 -3.20 15.79 -1.51
C ASP A 61 -3.33 15.84 0.02
N GLY A 62 -2.81 14.82 0.73
CA GLY A 62 -2.86 14.71 2.20
C GLY A 62 -1.49 14.49 2.87
N PRO A 63 -0.91 15.48 3.59
CA PRO A 63 0.43 15.35 4.18
C PRO A 63 0.52 14.39 5.37
N LYS A 64 -0.62 13.99 5.94
CA LYS A 64 -0.69 13.19 7.17
C LYS A 64 -0.49 11.70 6.95
N ASP A 65 -1.13 11.13 5.92
CA ASP A 65 -1.25 9.68 5.84
C ASP A 65 -0.34 9.03 4.79
N ARG A 66 0.32 9.83 3.93
CA ARG A 66 1.46 9.43 3.10
C ARG A 66 1.19 8.12 2.35
N HIS A 67 0.18 8.14 1.48
CA HIS A 67 -0.29 6.95 0.77
C HIS A 67 0.28 6.83 -0.64
N GLU A 68 0.39 5.60 -1.12
CA GLU A 68 0.69 5.25 -2.49
C GLU A 68 -0.29 4.18 -2.95
N TYR A 69 -0.87 4.38 -4.13
CA TYR A 69 -1.81 3.46 -4.75
C TYR A 69 -1.09 2.61 -5.78
N PHE A 70 -1.30 1.29 -5.71
CA PHE A 70 -0.76 0.33 -6.68
C PHE A 70 -1.89 -0.26 -7.51
N PHE A 71 -1.76 -0.17 -8.83
CA PHE A 71 -2.63 -0.80 -9.79
C PHE A 71 -1.94 -2.03 -10.39
N PHE A 72 -2.61 -3.17 -10.35
CA PHE A 72 -2.03 -4.45 -10.75
C PHE A 72 -3.09 -5.37 -11.34
N ARG A 73 -2.64 -6.43 -12.03
CA ARG A 73 -3.48 -7.45 -12.65
C ARG A 73 -3.16 -8.83 -12.08
N LYS A 74 -4.18 -9.67 -11.90
CA LYS A 74 -4.03 -11.09 -11.55
C LYS A 74 -3.85 -11.97 -12.78
#